data_AF-A0A947GAM7-F1
#
_entry.id   AF-A0A947GAM7-F1
#
_cell.length_a   1.000
_cell.length_b   1.000
_cell.length_c   1.000
_cell.angle_alpha   90.00
_cell.angle_beta   90.00
_cell.angle_gamma   90.00
#
_symmetry.space_group_name_H-M   'P 1'
#
loop_
_entity.id
_entity.type
_entity.pdbx_description
1 polymer ?
#
loop_
_entity_poly.entity_id
_entity_poly.type
_entity_poly.pdbx_seq_one_letter_code
_entity_poly.pdbx_strand_id
1 'polypeptide(L)'
;MKDVLALADLQFRRFRSWTPLAPGSHPGVVLFNQAVLLLFSLWLFRGWTDPGRLYIEWVTIHLTVVTIITGSQWFTSGGTEWWLTIPRPRMHLAMGMAIGCLRMGLHLVLYMEATVLLHYATALILHWGPGMSWPQFVREAGTFTLLDLAALVPAVGIGVLQVVFARGWAMVGGFFSYFALVLSNVLLAEVAAGWPVFDRLRSDAPVIAMGAVVIGWPLSWFLLRLAAGVGLRRLGDVRLVECGARFRPQMPAERAGNEKNRAGRSPFWSLFALERARYRWWGAGAPPMYRWFFGAAMAGAAAAGFVMMGMPESIRPGSLVVGSGGYIYAMYRMAGFLDEPFRQGWGSWWLAIPRPRWVILAGRWLALWTSVVEIISLALISLGIGFTARGLVGGSAASLVDAWKIAGDMWLIVTLLFTVNFLLLQITPALFRHWALSWFLIPLYVIVYGGFGWILRWIVFDGQGPGFGYRLGLLAGIGIPLGLLCFWIGSRSLNRLIDMEDVWNTVGRLRSKI
;
A
#
# COMPACT_ATOMS: atom_id res chain seq x y z
N MET A 1 29.42 14.08 -5.60
CA MET A 1 28.25 14.76 -6.19
C MET A 1 27.97 14.33 -7.63
N LYS A 2 28.94 14.41 -8.56
CA LYS A 2 28.77 13.99 -9.97
C LYS A 2 28.21 12.57 -10.13
N ASP A 3 28.73 11.60 -9.38
CA ASP A 3 28.25 10.21 -9.42
C ASP A 3 26.80 10.06 -8.94
N VAL A 4 26.40 10.82 -7.93
CA VAL A 4 25.03 10.79 -7.39
C VAL A 4 24.04 11.34 -8.43
N LEU A 5 24.42 12.41 -9.13
CA LEU A 5 23.60 12.99 -10.20
C LEU A 5 23.49 12.04 -11.40
N ALA A 6 24.58 11.36 -11.78
CA ALA A 6 24.54 10.35 -12.84
C ALA A 6 23.64 9.16 -12.48
N LEU A 7 23.69 8.71 -11.22
CA LEU A 7 22.79 7.67 -10.71
C LEU A 7 21.33 8.13 -10.70
N ALA A 8 21.07 9.38 -10.31
CA ALA A 8 19.74 9.97 -10.34
C ALA A 8 19.19 10.09 -11.75
N ASP A 9 20.01 10.50 -12.73
CA ASP A 9 19.65 10.54 -14.14
C ASP A 9 19.29 9.15 -14.65
N LEU A 10 20.09 8.15 -14.29
CA LEU A 10 19.86 6.78 -14.72
C LEU A 10 18.59 6.19 -14.09
N GLN A 11 18.27 6.56 -12.85
CA GLN A 11 16.98 6.22 -12.25
C GLN A 11 15.82 6.90 -12.97
N PHE A 12 15.94 8.21 -13.20
CA PHE A 12 14.90 9.03 -13.80
C PHE A 12 14.60 8.60 -15.24
N ARG A 13 15.61 8.13 -16.00
CA ARG A 13 15.45 7.61 -17.38
C ARG A 13 14.37 6.55 -17.50
N ARG A 14 14.07 5.80 -16.44
CA ARG A 14 13.00 4.78 -16.41
C ARG A 14 11.60 5.35 -16.52
N PHE A 15 11.42 6.60 -16.10
CA PHE A 15 10.14 7.32 -16.09
C PHE A 15 10.05 8.33 -17.24
N ARG A 16 11.11 8.46 -18.05
CA ARG A 16 11.26 9.52 -19.05
C ARG A 16 10.19 9.48 -20.14
N SER A 17 9.79 8.28 -20.54
CA SER A 17 8.76 8.05 -21.55
C SER A 17 7.38 8.57 -21.11
N TRP A 18 7.14 8.70 -19.80
CA TRP A 18 5.85 9.07 -19.21
C TRP A 18 5.86 10.45 -18.55
N THR A 19 6.99 11.15 -18.54
CA THR A 19 7.14 12.45 -17.85
C THR A 19 6.98 13.61 -18.84
N PRO A 20 6.15 14.62 -18.53
CA PRO A 20 5.91 15.76 -19.40
C PRO A 20 7.18 16.60 -19.46
N LEU A 21 7.47 17.13 -20.64
CA LEU A 21 8.60 18.02 -20.91
C LEU A 21 9.99 17.36 -20.71
N ALA A 22 10.04 16.05 -20.46
CA ALA A 22 11.30 15.32 -20.37
C ALA A 22 11.84 15.01 -21.77
N PRO A 23 13.16 15.15 -22.04
CA PRO A 23 13.72 14.80 -23.35
C PRO A 23 13.51 13.30 -23.65
N GLY A 24 12.80 12.97 -24.74
CA GLY A 24 12.40 11.60 -25.07
C GLY A 24 11.05 11.16 -24.48
N SER A 25 10.25 12.09 -23.95
CA SER A 25 8.84 11.85 -23.60
C SER A 25 8.01 11.54 -24.85
N HIS A 26 7.04 10.64 -24.73
CA HIS A 26 6.07 10.40 -25.80
C HIS A 26 4.81 11.26 -25.57
N PRO A 27 4.60 12.33 -26.34
CA PRO A 27 3.50 13.28 -26.08
C PRO A 27 2.13 12.60 -26.12
N GLY A 28 1.93 11.60 -27.00
CA GLY A 28 0.69 10.82 -27.04
C GLY A 28 0.43 10.03 -25.75
N VAL A 29 1.47 9.47 -25.12
CA VAL A 29 1.33 8.74 -23.84
C VAL A 29 1.06 9.71 -22.70
N VAL A 30 1.74 10.86 -22.69
CA VAL A 30 1.52 11.94 -21.71
C VAL A 30 0.08 12.45 -21.78
N LEU A 31 -0.42 12.77 -22.97
CA LEU A 31 -1.79 13.23 -23.19
C LEU A 31 -2.82 12.17 -22.81
N PHE A 32 -2.56 10.90 -23.15
CA PHE A 32 -3.43 9.80 -22.77
C PHE A 32 -3.52 9.64 -21.25
N ASN A 33 -2.38 9.64 -20.54
CA ASN A 33 -2.36 9.57 -19.08
C ASN A 33 -3.10 10.76 -18.45
N GLN A 34 -2.89 11.97 -18.98
CA GLN A 34 -3.58 13.18 -18.54
C GLN A 34 -5.09 13.08 -18.75
N ALA A 35 -5.55 12.53 -19.89
CA ALA A 35 -6.96 12.31 -20.18
C ALA A 35 -7.58 11.26 -19.23
N VAL A 36 -6.86 10.17 -18.94
CA VAL A 36 -7.31 9.15 -17.98
C VAL A 36 -7.43 9.74 -16.58
N LEU A 37 -6.43 10.50 -16.11
CA LEU A 37 -6.46 11.16 -14.81
C LEU A 37 -7.61 12.20 -14.73
N LEU A 38 -7.84 12.95 -15.80
CA LEU A 38 -8.95 13.91 -15.89
C LEU A 38 -10.31 13.21 -15.82
N LEU A 39 -10.53 12.17 -16.62
CA LEU A 39 -11.78 11.39 -16.60
C LEU A 39 -12.02 10.77 -15.22
N PHE A 40 -10.97 10.24 -14.60
CA PHE A 40 -11.02 9.71 -13.24
C PHE A 40 -11.38 10.79 -12.23
N SER A 41 -10.74 11.97 -12.31
CA SER A 41 -11.06 13.14 -11.48
C SER A 41 -12.52 13.56 -11.62
N LEU A 42 -13.01 13.69 -12.85
CA LEU A 42 -14.38 14.10 -13.16
C LEU A 42 -15.41 13.09 -12.67
N TRP A 43 -15.07 11.80 -12.72
CA TRP A 43 -15.95 10.74 -12.22
C TRP A 43 -16.00 10.71 -10.69
N LEU A 44 -14.85 10.75 -10.01
CA LEU A 44 -14.76 10.65 -8.56
C LEU A 44 -15.24 11.89 -7.82
N PHE A 45 -14.85 13.07 -8.30
CA PHE A 45 -15.10 14.35 -7.62
C PHE A 45 -16.30 15.08 -8.23
N ARG A 46 -17.17 14.36 -8.92
CA ARG A 46 -18.41 14.91 -9.47
C ARG A 46 -19.25 15.52 -8.35
N GLY A 47 -19.62 16.79 -8.48
CA GLY A 47 -20.41 17.52 -7.50
C GLY A 47 -19.60 18.11 -6.33
N TRP A 48 -18.28 18.03 -6.37
CA TRP A 48 -17.43 18.77 -5.43
C TRP A 48 -17.36 20.23 -5.87
N THR A 49 -17.89 21.11 -5.03
CA THR A 49 -17.97 22.55 -5.32
C THR A 49 -16.81 23.35 -4.75
N ASP A 50 -15.99 22.74 -3.89
CA ASP A 50 -14.83 23.36 -3.26
C ASP A 50 -13.50 22.88 -3.90
N PRO A 51 -12.77 23.74 -4.62
CA PRO A 51 -11.49 23.38 -5.24
C PRO A 51 -10.38 23.12 -4.21
N GLY A 52 -10.44 23.68 -3.00
CA GLY A 52 -9.45 23.37 -1.97
C GLY A 52 -9.54 21.91 -1.52
N ARG A 53 -10.76 21.37 -1.48
CA ARG A 53 -11.01 19.94 -1.20
C ARG A 53 -10.46 19.05 -2.32
N LEU A 54 -10.67 19.44 -3.58
CA LEU A 54 -10.10 18.76 -4.73
C LEU A 54 -8.56 18.74 -4.66
N TYR A 55 -7.94 19.84 -4.25
CA TYR A 55 -6.50 19.91 -4.03
C TYR A 55 -5.99 19.00 -2.92
N ILE A 56 -6.61 18.97 -1.72
CA ILE A 56 -6.20 18.06 -0.62
C ILE A 56 -6.17 16.60 -1.09
N GLU A 57 -7.22 16.15 -1.78
CA GLU A 57 -7.30 14.77 -2.26
C GLU A 57 -6.22 14.47 -3.30
N TRP A 58 -5.99 15.39 -4.24
CA TRP A 58 -4.97 15.21 -5.25
C TRP A 58 -3.56 15.21 -4.68
N VAL A 59 -3.25 16.09 -3.71
CA VAL A 59 -1.98 16.07 -2.97
C VAL A 59 -1.82 14.74 -2.22
N THR A 60 -2.88 14.25 -1.59
CA THR A 60 -2.89 12.98 -0.86
C THR A 60 -2.63 11.79 -1.80
N ILE A 61 -3.32 11.75 -2.94
CA ILE A 61 -3.13 10.74 -3.99
C ILE A 61 -1.70 10.83 -4.53
N HIS A 62 -1.20 12.03 -4.81
CA HIS A 62 0.13 12.26 -5.34
C HIS A 62 1.23 11.75 -4.40
N LEU A 63 1.23 12.16 -3.14
CA LEU A 63 2.22 11.72 -2.14
C LEU A 63 2.16 10.20 -1.92
N THR A 64 0.96 9.62 -1.97
CA THR A 64 0.76 8.16 -1.92
C THR A 64 1.41 7.48 -3.12
N VAL A 65 1.14 7.96 -4.34
CA VAL A 65 1.71 7.43 -5.58
C VAL A 65 3.22 7.56 -5.59
N VAL A 66 3.81 8.69 -5.18
CA VAL A 66 5.26 8.85 -5.08
C VAL A 66 5.87 7.86 -4.10
N THR A 67 5.24 7.66 -2.94
CA THR A 67 5.69 6.67 -1.94
C THR A 67 5.64 5.25 -2.50
N ILE A 68 4.52 4.86 -3.13
CA ILE A 68 4.34 3.53 -3.74
C ILE A 68 5.33 3.31 -4.88
N ILE A 69 5.51 4.27 -5.77
CA ILE A 69 6.44 4.14 -6.90
C ILE A 69 7.87 4.02 -6.38
N THR A 70 8.28 4.87 -5.44
CA THR A 70 9.61 4.83 -4.83
C THR A 70 9.86 3.51 -4.11
N GLY A 71 8.87 3.02 -3.35
CA GLY A 71 8.93 1.75 -2.64
C GLY A 71 8.96 0.52 -3.55
N SER A 72 8.00 0.43 -4.46
CA SER A 72 7.80 -0.71 -5.38
C SER A 72 9.00 -0.97 -6.30
N GLN A 73 9.77 0.05 -6.65
CA GLN A 73 11.00 -0.09 -7.44
C GLN A 73 12.05 -1.00 -6.78
N TRP A 74 11.99 -1.17 -5.47
CA TRP A 74 12.88 -2.07 -4.73
C TRP A 74 12.39 -3.53 -4.72
N PHE A 75 11.11 -3.77 -5.05
CA PHE A 75 10.49 -5.09 -4.99
C PHE A 75 10.36 -5.79 -6.36
N THR A 76 10.73 -5.13 -7.47
CA THR A 76 10.71 -5.74 -8.81
C THR A 76 11.97 -6.58 -9.08
N SER A 77 11.82 -7.89 -9.31
CA SER A 77 12.91 -8.88 -9.37
C SER A 77 13.97 -8.68 -10.49
N GLY A 78 13.73 -7.84 -11.49
CA GLY A 78 14.76 -7.45 -12.48
C GLY A 78 15.30 -6.02 -12.32
N GLY A 79 14.76 -5.26 -11.36
CA GLY A 79 15.01 -3.82 -11.19
C GLY A 79 15.92 -3.47 -10.01
N THR A 80 16.03 -4.35 -9.01
CA THR A 80 16.74 -4.10 -7.74
C THR A 80 18.21 -4.50 -7.77
N GLU A 81 18.57 -5.50 -8.57
CA GLU A 81 19.89 -6.15 -8.46
C GLU A 81 21.03 -5.37 -9.14
N TRP A 82 20.75 -4.66 -10.24
CA TRP A 82 21.77 -3.88 -10.94
C TRP A 82 22.21 -2.63 -10.15
N TRP A 83 21.37 -2.05 -9.29
CA TRP A 83 21.80 -0.94 -8.43
C TRP A 83 22.91 -1.39 -7.47
N LEU A 84 22.81 -2.63 -7.00
CA LEU A 84 23.80 -3.25 -6.11
C LEU A 84 25.03 -3.78 -6.87
N THR A 85 25.00 -3.86 -8.20
CA THR A 85 26.20 -4.20 -9.00
C THR A 85 27.08 -3.00 -9.27
N ILE A 86 26.58 -1.78 -9.07
CA ILE A 86 27.37 -0.57 -9.28
C ILE A 86 28.38 -0.43 -8.13
N PRO A 87 29.70 -0.34 -8.43
CA PRO A 87 30.76 -0.30 -7.42
C PRO A 87 30.87 1.09 -6.80
N ARG A 88 29.82 1.53 -6.11
CA ARG A 88 29.74 2.85 -5.47
C ARG A 88 29.31 2.73 -4.00
N PRO A 89 29.65 3.71 -3.16
CA PRO A 89 29.22 3.70 -1.77
C PRO A 89 27.69 3.60 -1.66
N ARG A 90 27.19 2.78 -0.75
CA ARG A 90 25.74 2.55 -0.55
C ARG A 90 24.95 3.84 -0.36
N MET A 91 25.54 4.84 0.31
CA MET A 91 24.92 6.15 0.46
C MET A 91 24.75 6.89 -0.88
N HIS A 92 25.71 6.76 -1.81
CA HIS A 92 25.59 7.35 -3.15
C HIS A 92 24.48 6.68 -3.95
N LEU A 93 24.32 5.36 -3.80
CA LEU A 93 23.23 4.60 -4.42
C LEU A 93 21.87 5.04 -3.85
N ALA A 94 21.73 5.10 -2.52
CA ALA A 94 20.49 5.53 -1.86
C ALA A 94 20.12 6.99 -2.21
N MET A 95 21.10 7.90 -2.23
CA MET A 95 20.88 9.30 -2.64
C MET A 95 20.55 9.42 -4.13
N GLY A 96 21.23 8.68 -5.00
CA GLY A 96 20.94 8.68 -6.44
C GLY A 96 19.51 8.22 -6.71
N MET A 97 19.07 7.15 -6.04
CA MET A 97 17.68 6.70 -6.09
C MET A 97 16.72 7.79 -5.62
N ALA A 98 16.95 8.33 -4.42
CA ALA A 98 16.10 9.34 -3.80
C ALA A 98 15.95 10.58 -4.68
N ILE A 99 17.04 11.10 -5.25
CA ILE A 99 17.01 12.27 -6.14
C ILE A 99 16.30 11.92 -7.45
N GLY A 100 16.50 10.72 -8.00
CA GLY A 100 15.77 10.26 -9.18
C GLY A 100 14.26 10.17 -8.96
N CYS A 101 13.84 9.60 -7.83
CA CYS A 101 12.44 9.53 -7.39
C CYS A 101 11.86 10.91 -7.05
N LEU A 102 12.65 11.80 -6.45
CA LEU A 102 12.25 13.18 -6.18
C LEU A 102 11.98 13.93 -7.48
N ARG A 103 12.85 13.79 -8.50
CA ARG A 103 12.62 14.37 -9.83
C ARG A 103 11.36 13.83 -10.48
N MET A 104 11.14 12.52 -10.42
CA MET A 104 9.89 11.91 -10.88
C MET A 104 8.68 12.50 -10.14
N GLY A 105 8.76 12.64 -8.81
CA GLY A 105 7.73 13.26 -8.00
C GLY A 105 7.43 14.70 -8.44
N LEU A 106 8.46 15.52 -8.67
CA LEU A 106 8.28 16.88 -9.18
C LEU A 106 7.55 16.92 -10.54
N HIS A 107 7.81 15.98 -11.44
CA HIS A 107 7.05 15.86 -12.69
C HIS A 107 5.60 15.40 -12.47
N LEU A 108 5.34 14.57 -11.45
CA LEU A 108 3.98 14.18 -11.08
C LEU A 108 3.21 15.35 -10.43
N VAL A 109 3.86 16.25 -9.69
CA VAL A 109 3.24 17.51 -9.22
C VAL A 109 2.68 18.28 -10.42
N LEU A 110 3.45 18.42 -11.50
CA LEU A 110 2.98 19.10 -12.71
C LEU A 110 1.77 18.42 -13.35
N TYR A 111 1.74 17.08 -13.37
CA TYR A 111 0.54 16.32 -13.79
C TYR A 111 -0.65 16.59 -12.89
N MET A 112 -0.44 16.63 -11.58
CA MET A 112 -1.49 16.89 -10.60
C MET A 112 -2.10 18.28 -10.83
N GLU A 113 -1.25 19.32 -10.91
CA GLU A 113 -1.68 20.69 -11.16
C GLU A 113 -2.46 20.81 -12.48
N ALA A 114 -1.93 20.23 -13.56
CA ALA A 114 -2.62 20.20 -14.84
C ALA A 114 -3.98 19.48 -14.76
N THR A 115 -4.07 18.38 -13.99
CA THR A 115 -5.31 17.62 -13.81
C THR A 115 -6.35 18.42 -13.03
N VAL A 116 -5.94 19.08 -11.95
CA VAL A 116 -6.84 19.90 -11.13
C VAL A 116 -7.34 21.12 -11.91
N LEU A 117 -6.44 21.79 -12.65
CA LEU A 117 -6.79 22.90 -13.54
C LEU A 117 -7.81 22.47 -14.62
N LEU A 118 -7.54 21.35 -15.30
CA LEU A 118 -8.43 20.81 -16.34
C LEU A 118 -9.77 20.34 -15.76
N HIS A 119 -9.77 19.72 -14.58
CA HIS A 119 -10.98 19.33 -13.88
C HIS A 119 -11.83 20.57 -13.56
N TYR A 120 -11.22 21.59 -12.95
CA TYR A 120 -11.93 22.82 -12.59
C TYR A 120 -12.47 23.55 -13.83
N ALA A 121 -11.67 23.69 -14.88
CA ALA A 121 -12.11 24.31 -16.13
C ALA A 121 -13.28 23.55 -16.77
N THR A 122 -13.22 22.22 -16.76
CA THR A 122 -14.30 21.37 -17.29
C THR A 122 -15.56 21.48 -16.43
N ALA A 123 -15.42 21.45 -15.10
CA ALA A 123 -16.54 21.61 -14.17
C ALA A 123 -17.21 22.99 -14.32
N LEU A 124 -16.44 24.04 -14.58
CA LEU A 124 -16.95 25.38 -14.87
C LEU A 124 -17.75 25.40 -16.18
N ILE A 125 -17.20 24.83 -17.26
CA ILE A 125 -17.86 24.75 -18.58
C ILE A 125 -19.17 23.96 -18.50
N LEU A 126 -19.19 22.89 -17.70
CA LEU A 126 -20.36 22.03 -17.53
C LEU A 126 -21.35 22.55 -16.48
N HIS A 127 -21.09 23.71 -15.87
CA HIS A 127 -21.90 24.31 -14.81
C HIS A 127 -22.09 23.40 -13.58
N TRP A 128 -21.08 22.61 -13.24
CA TRP A 128 -21.12 21.66 -12.12
C TRP A 128 -20.72 22.25 -10.76
N GLY A 129 -20.18 23.46 -10.74
CA GLY A 129 -19.75 24.13 -9.52
C GLY A 129 -19.76 25.65 -9.64
N PRO A 130 -19.75 26.37 -8.50
CA PRO A 130 -19.69 27.83 -8.50
C PRO A 130 -18.35 28.31 -9.07
N GLY A 131 -18.37 29.40 -9.84
CA GLY A 131 -17.16 30.07 -10.30
C GLY A 131 -16.43 30.72 -9.13
N MET A 132 -15.18 30.32 -8.89
CA MET A 132 -14.28 30.94 -7.93
C MET A 132 -13.56 32.14 -8.54
N SER A 133 -13.30 33.17 -7.73
CA SER A 133 -12.48 34.31 -8.15
C SER A 133 -11.03 33.87 -8.42
N TRP A 134 -10.39 34.47 -9.42
CA TRP A 134 -8.99 34.17 -9.77
C TRP A 134 -8.01 34.27 -8.57
N PRO A 135 -8.09 35.28 -7.68
CA PRO A 135 -7.20 35.37 -6.53
C PRO A 135 -7.38 34.23 -5.52
N GLN A 136 -8.62 33.76 -5.33
CA GLN A 136 -8.88 32.61 -4.45
C GLN A 136 -8.32 31.32 -5.06
N PHE A 137 -8.52 31.12 -6.37
CA PHE A 137 -7.99 29.95 -7.07
C PHE A 137 -6.45 29.87 -6.97
N VAL A 138 -5.77 30.98 -7.27
CA VAL A 138 -4.30 31.07 -7.18
C VAL A 138 -3.80 30.82 -5.75
N ARG A 139 -4.53 31.29 -4.74
CA ARG A 139 -4.21 31.05 -3.33
C ARG A 139 -4.31 29.57 -2.97
N GLU A 140 -5.40 28.91 -3.36
CA GLU A 140 -5.60 27.48 -3.08
C GLU A 140 -4.54 26.64 -3.77
N ALA A 141 -4.34 26.86 -5.08
CA ALA A 141 -3.31 26.18 -5.85
C ALA A 141 -1.95 26.35 -5.19
N GLY A 142 -1.50 27.60 -4.98
CA GLY A 142 -0.19 27.86 -4.39
C GLY A 142 0.00 27.25 -2.99
N THR A 143 -1.05 27.24 -2.15
CA THR A 143 -0.99 26.69 -0.79
C THR A 143 -0.80 25.18 -0.81
N PHE A 144 -1.58 24.46 -1.61
CA PHE A 144 -1.52 23.01 -1.68
C PHE A 144 -0.33 22.52 -2.50
N THR A 145 0.10 23.23 -3.55
CA THR A 145 1.36 22.93 -4.24
C THR A 145 2.55 23.08 -3.28
N LEU A 146 2.56 24.13 -2.43
CA LEU A 146 3.63 24.32 -1.44
C LEU A 146 3.67 23.18 -0.43
N LEU A 147 2.51 22.77 0.08
CA LEU A 147 2.37 21.64 0.99
C LEU A 147 2.88 20.34 0.35
N ASP A 148 2.50 20.08 -0.90
CA ASP A 148 2.92 18.91 -1.66
C ASP A 148 4.44 18.87 -1.86
N LEU A 149 5.03 19.99 -2.30
CA LEU A 149 6.47 20.13 -2.46
C LEU A 149 7.23 19.94 -1.13
N ALA A 150 6.71 20.47 -0.02
CA ALA A 150 7.30 20.32 1.30
C ALA A 150 7.26 18.85 1.78
N ALA A 151 6.15 18.15 1.53
CA ALA A 151 5.92 16.77 1.93
C ALA A 151 6.58 15.73 1.00
N LEU A 152 6.97 16.12 -0.22
CA LEU A 152 7.55 15.25 -1.23
C LEU A 152 8.87 14.60 -0.75
N VAL A 153 9.74 15.37 -0.10
CA VAL A 153 11.05 14.87 0.40
C VAL A 153 10.87 13.82 1.52
N PRO A 154 10.02 14.04 2.53
CA PRO A 154 9.61 12.99 3.47
C PRO A 154 9.03 11.75 2.79
N ALA A 155 8.12 11.92 1.81
CA ALA A 155 7.49 10.81 1.10
C ALA A 155 8.51 9.93 0.36
N VAL A 156 9.49 10.54 -0.32
CA VAL A 156 10.60 9.81 -0.96
C VAL A 156 11.46 9.10 0.07
N GLY A 157 11.80 9.74 1.19
CA GLY A 157 12.57 9.13 2.27
C GLY A 157 11.90 7.89 2.85
N ILE A 158 10.59 7.97 3.07
CA ILE A 158 9.75 6.85 3.51
C ILE A 158 9.69 5.74 2.45
N GLY A 159 9.55 6.10 1.18
CA GLY A 159 9.60 5.16 0.06
C GLY A 159 10.94 4.41 -0.02
N VAL A 160 12.07 5.10 0.14
CA VAL A 160 13.41 4.49 0.13
C VAL A 160 13.69 3.69 1.40
N LEU A 161 13.10 4.03 2.55
CA LEU A 161 13.23 3.24 3.77
C LEU A 161 12.74 1.79 3.59
N GLN A 162 11.82 1.55 2.64
CA GLN A 162 11.33 0.20 2.33
C GLN A 162 12.45 -0.77 1.92
N VAL A 163 13.61 -0.28 1.49
CA VAL A 163 14.84 -1.08 1.26
C VAL A 163 15.32 -1.79 2.51
N VAL A 164 15.26 -1.13 3.67
CA VAL A 164 15.59 -1.74 4.97
C VAL A 164 14.72 -2.97 5.22
N PHE A 165 13.53 -2.94 4.64
CA PHE A 165 12.41 -3.84 4.88
C PHE A 165 12.17 -4.81 3.71
N ALA A 166 13.05 -4.86 2.70
CA ALA A 166 12.76 -5.49 1.42
C ALA A 166 12.77 -7.03 1.41
N ARG A 167 13.61 -7.68 2.24
CA ARG A 167 13.62 -9.14 2.41
C ARG A 167 13.71 -9.52 3.90
N GLY A 168 13.15 -10.68 4.24
CA GLY A 168 13.10 -11.20 5.61
C GLY A 168 12.18 -10.41 6.56
N TRP A 169 12.42 -10.56 7.88
CA TRP A 169 11.55 -10.03 8.95
C TRP A 169 11.37 -8.50 8.94
N ALA A 170 12.27 -7.79 8.27
CA ALA A 170 12.27 -6.34 8.18
C ALA A 170 11.03 -5.79 7.43
N MET A 171 10.31 -6.59 6.64
CA MET A 171 9.04 -6.21 5.97
C MET A 171 7.97 -5.63 6.91
N VAL A 172 7.99 -5.98 8.21
CA VAL A 172 7.07 -5.44 9.23
C VAL A 172 7.41 -3.98 9.60
N GLY A 173 8.61 -3.47 9.32
CA GLY A 173 8.88 -2.02 9.43
C GLY A 173 8.26 -1.23 8.27
N GLY A 174 8.12 -1.86 7.11
CA GLY A 174 7.37 -1.32 5.97
C GLY A 174 5.89 -1.13 6.30
N PHE A 175 5.31 -2.00 7.13
CA PHE A 175 3.98 -1.83 7.73
C PHE A 175 3.87 -0.49 8.46
N PHE A 176 4.79 -0.17 9.36
CA PHE A 176 4.74 1.08 10.14
C PHE A 176 4.97 2.33 9.29
N SER A 177 5.85 2.22 8.30
CA SER A 177 6.18 3.32 7.39
C SER A 177 4.99 3.66 6.49
N TYR A 178 4.29 2.64 6.00
CA TYR A 178 3.10 2.75 5.17
C TYR A 178 1.86 3.09 5.99
N PHE A 179 1.72 2.52 7.18
CA PHE A 179 0.67 2.84 8.15
C PHE A 179 0.79 4.29 8.64
N ALA A 180 1.98 4.82 8.91
CA ALA A 180 2.18 6.21 9.28
C ALA A 180 1.82 7.18 8.13
N LEU A 181 2.13 6.80 6.89
CA LEU A 181 1.84 7.61 5.70
C LEU A 181 0.34 7.57 5.34
N VAL A 182 -0.30 6.43 5.50
CA VAL A 182 -1.75 6.26 5.36
C VAL A 182 -2.47 6.91 6.52
N LEU A 183 -1.96 6.82 7.75
CA LEU A 183 -2.48 7.52 8.92
C LEU A 183 -2.45 9.03 8.67
N SER A 184 -1.37 9.58 8.12
CA SER A 184 -1.33 11.00 7.72
C SER A 184 -2.32 11.31 6.59
N ASN A 185 -2.49 10.42 5.61
CA ASN A 185 -3.39 10.62 4.47
C ASN A 185 -4.88 10.44 4.81
N VAL A 186 -5.20 9.51 5.70
CA VAL A 186 -6.56 9.28 6.23
C VAL A 186 -6.88 10.34 7.27
N LEU A 187 -5.92 10.79 8.10
CA LEU A 187 -6.10 12.00 8.91
C LEU A 187 -6.36 13.20 8.01
N LEU A 188 -5.63 13.39 6.90
CA LEU A 188 -5.88 14.47 5.93
C LEU A 188 -7.24 14.35 5.23
N ALA A 189 -7.67 13.13 4.88
CA ALA A 189 -8.96 12.87 4.25
C ALA A 189 -10.16 12.97 5.21
N GLU A 190 -10.00 12.58 6.48
CA GLU A 190 -10.99 12.77 7.54
C GLU A 190 -11.04 14.22 8.04
N VAL A 191 -9.91 14.93 8.02
CA VAL A 191 -9.85 16.39 8.15
C VAL A 191 -10.64 17.06 7.01
N ALA A 192 -10.59 16.54 5.79
CA ALA A 192 -11.39 17.03 4.66
C ALA A 192 -12.89 16.65 4.73
N ALA A 193 -13.28 15.76 5.65
CA ALA A 193 -14.67 15.34 5.84
C ALA A 193 -15.43 16.19 6.88
N GLY A 194 -14.73 16.99 7.70
CA GLY A 194 -15.32 17.95 8.65
C GLY A 194 -15.05 19.40 8.24
N TRP A 195 -16.10 20.18 7.99
CA TRP A 195 -15.98 21.61 7.66
C TRP A 195 -15.06 22.42 8.62
N PRO A 196 -15.18 22.33 9.96
CA PRO A 196 -14.32 23.09 10.89
C PRO A 196 -12.90 22.52 11.09
N VAL A 197 -12.46 21.54 10.27
CA VAL A 197 -11.08 21.04 10.23
C VAL A 197 -10.43 21.31 8.87
N PHE A 198 -11.20 21.28 7.78
CA PHE A 198 -10.78 21.80 6.48
C PHE A 198 -10.36 23.27 6.56
N ASP A 199 -11.16 24.12 7.23
CA ASP A 199 -10.82 25.52 7.44
C ASP A 199 -9.55 25.70 8.26
N ARG A 200 -9.29 24.80 9.24
CA ARG A 200 -8.03 24.78 10.00
C ARG A 200 -6.85 24.32 9.16
N LEU A 201 -7.02 23.30 8.33
CA LEU A 201 -5.93 22.83 7.48
C LEU A 201 -5.58 23.85 6.40
N ARG A 202 -6.58 24.58 5.90
CA ARG A 202 -6.40 25.72 4.97
C ARG A 202 -5.71 26.90 5.66
N SER A 203 -6.02 27.21 6.92
CA SER A 203 -5.33 28.25 7.68
C SER A 203 -3.91 27.85 8.09
N ASP A 204 -3.71 26.57 8.40
CA ASP A 204 -2.49 26.06 9.02
C ASP A 204 -1.56 25.37 8.00
N ALA A 205 -1.97 25.23 6.73
CA ALA A 205 -1.15 24.61 5.68
C ALA A 205 0.28 25.18 5.58
N PRO A 206 0.52 26.49 5.70
CA PRO A 206 1.88 27.03 5.76
C PRO A 206 2.68 26.53 6.97
N VAL A 207 2.03 26.39 8.13
CA VAL A 207 2.65 25.87 9.37
C VAL A 207 2.96 24.39 9.22
N ILE A 208 2.05 23.62 8.63
CA ILE A 208 2.23 22.19 8.35
C ILE A 208 3.36 21.97 7.33
N ALA A 209 3.40 22.77 6.27
CA ALA A 209 4.49 22.75 5.28
C ALA A 209 5.83 23.09 5.94
N MET A 210 5.87 24.08 6.83
CA MET A 210 7.06 24.41 7.62
C MET A 210 7.47 23.24 8.53
N GLY A 211 6.52 22.58 9.18
CA GLY A 211 6.78 21.37 9.97
C GLY A 211 7.35 20.22 9.13
N ALA A 212 6.82 20.00 7.92
CA ALA A 212 7.34 19.02 6.98
C ALA A 212 8.78 19.32 6.56
N VAL A 213 9.15 20.59 6.40
CA VAL A 213 10.54 21.00 6.13
C VAL A 213 11.43 20.81 7.36
N VAL A 214 11.04 21.36 8.51
CA VAL A 214 11.88 21.40 9.72
C VAL A 214 12.08 20.01 10.33
N ILE A 215 11.06 19.15 10.32
CA ILE A 215 11.09 17.81 10.92
C ILE A 215 11.24 16.74 9.85
N GLY A 216 10.42 16.83 8.80
CA GLY A 216 10.33 15.79 7.79
C GLY A 216 11.57 15.66 6.91
N TRP A 217 12.27 16.75 6.57
CA TRP A 217 13.50 16.66 5.77
C TRP A 217 14.67 16.04 6.55
N PRO A 218 14.97 16.46 7.80
CA PRO A 218 15.96 15.76 8.63
C PRO A 218 15.61 14.29 8.85
N LEU A 219 14.33 13.98 9.05
CA LEU A 219 13.86 12.60 9.15
C LEU A 219 14.15 11.83 7.87
N SER A 220 13.78 12.38 6.70
CA SER A 220 14.06 11.76 5.39
C SER A 220 15.55 11.47 5.19
N TRP A 221 16.42 12.41 5.57
CA TRP A 221 17.86 12.19 5.55
C TRP A 221 18.32 11.05 6.45
N PHE A 222 17.78 10.96 7.67
CA PHE A 222 18.03 9.86 8.58
C PHE A 222 17.54 8.52 8.01
N LEU A 223 16.34 8.49 7.40
CA LEU A 223 15.79 7.30 6.75
C LEU A 223 16.67 6.84 5.57
N LEU A 224 17.20 7.77 4.78
CA LEU A 224 18.15 7.46 3.70
C LEU A 224 19.44 6.85 4.23
N ARG A 225 19.98 7.37 5.34
CA ARG A 225 21.16 6.78 5.99
C ARG A 225 20.88 5.36 6.49
N LEU A 226 19.71 5.12 7.07
CA LEU A 226 19.29 3.77 7.47
C LEU A 226 19.13 2.83 6.27
N ALA A 227 18.51 3.29 5.19
CA ALA A 227 18.39 2.54 3.94
C ALA A 227 19.75 2.16 3.35
N ALA A 228 20.69 3.12 3.32
CA ALA A 228 22.05 2.88 2.84
C ALA A 228 22.87 1.95 3.75
N GLY A 229 22.80 2.16 5.07
CA GLY A 229 23.62 1.44 6.04
C GLY A 229 23.12 0.04 6.34
N VAL A 230 21.80 -0.13 6.50
CA VAL A 230 21.17 -1.39 6.91
C VAL A 230 20.50 -2.09 5.72
N GLY A 231 19.71 -1.37 4.93
CA GLY A 231 18.92 -1.96 3.84
C GLY A 231 19.76 -2.48 2.69
N LEU A 232 20.56 -1.63 2.05
CA LEU A 232 21.43 -2.02 0.94
C LEU A 232 22.52 -3.02 1.38
N ARG A 233 22.92 -2.97 2.65
CA ARG A 233 23.80 -3.98 3.24
C ARG A 233 23.13 -5.35 3.26
N ARG A 234 21.96 -5.46 3.89
CA ARG A 234 21.21 -6.72 3.95
C ARG A 234 20.87 -7.27 2.56
N LEU A 235 20.50 -6.42 1.61
CA LEU A 235 20.22 -6.86 0.24
C LEU A 235 21.46 -7.41 -0.47
N GLY A 236 22.62 -6.77 -0.31
CA GLY A 236 23.88 -7.27 -0.87
C GLY A 236 24.35 -8.55 -0.18
N ASP A 237 24.28 -8.58 1.15
CA ASP A 237 24.66 -9.71 1.98
C ASP A 237 23.79 -10.95 1.65
N VAL A 238 22.49 -10.77 1.36
CA VAL A 238 21.57 -11.85 0.90
C VAL A 238 21.85 -12.32 -0.53
N ARG A 239 22.17 -11.42 -1.47
CA ARG A 239 22.53 -11.81 -2.85
C ARG A 239 23.70 -12.78 -2.89
N LEU A 240 24.69 -12.60 -2.01
CA LEU A 240 25.83 -13.50 -1.89
C LEU A 240 25.44 -14.90 -1.38
N VAL A 241 24.41 -14.98 -0.52
CA VAL A 241 23.84 -16.25 -0.05
C VAL A 241 23.08 -16.97 -1.17
N GLU A 242 22.29 -16.25 -1.97
CA GLU A 242 21.52 -16.82 -3.09
C GLU A 242 22.40 -17.21 -4.29
N CYS A 243 23.46 -16.45 -4.58
CA CYS A 243 24.40 -16.77 -5.67
C CYS A 243 25.47 -17.82 -5.29
N GLY A 244 25.65 -18.15 -4.00
CA GLY A 244 26.85 -18.87 -3.54
C GLY A 244 26.62 -20.08 -2.62
N ALA A 245 25.44 -20.27 -2.02
CA ALA A 245 25.21 -21.40 -1.13
C ALA A 245 24.02 -22.22 -1.63
N ARG A 246 24.30 -23.46 -2.05
CA ARG A 246 23.31 -24.54 -2.04
C ARG A 246 22.51 -24.39 -0.76
N PHE A 247 21.18 -24.23 -0.88
CA PHE A 247 20.24 -24.28 0.23
C PHE A 247 20.63 -25.44 1.15
N ARG A 248 21.40 -25.15 2.19
CA ARG A 248 21.59 -26.05 3.32
C ARG A 248 20.54 -25.55 4.29
N PRO A 249 19.33 -26.13 4.30
CA PRO A 249 18.36 -25.78 5.32
C PRO A 249 19.04 -26.09 6.66
N GLN A 250 19.43 -25.05 7.39
CA GLN A 250 19.63 -25.17 8.82
C GLN A 250 18.23 -25.41 9.40
N MET A 251 17.76 -26.65 9.29
CA MET A 251 16.72 -27.13 10.18
C MET A 251 17.30 -27.00 11.59
N PRO A 252 16.63 -26.29 12.51
CA PRO A 252 16.93 -26.43 13.92
C PRO A 252 16.75 -27.91 14.26
N ALA A 253 17.82 -28.57 14.68
CA ALA A 253 17.83 -30.00 15.03
C ALA A 253 16.95 -30.34 16.26
N GLU A 254 16.29 -29.36 16.89
CA GLU A 254 15.60 -29.52 18.17
C GLU A 254 14.09 -29.79 18.10
N ARG A 255 13.51 -30.12 16.93
CA ARG A 255 12.10 -30.59 16.86
C ARG A 255 11.89 -31.86 16.05
N ALA A 256 12.83 -32.80 16.16
CA ALA A 256 12.63 -34.21 15.81
C ALA A 256 11.92 -35.00 16.95
N GLY A 257 11.04 -34.33 17.69
CA GLY A 257 10.16 -34.97 18.67
C GLY A 257 8.78 -35.23 18.05
N ASN A 258 8.42 -36.52 17.92
CA ASN A 258 7.13 -37.07 17.47
C ASN A 258 6.83 -37.01 15.95
N GLU A 259 7.58 -37.80 15.18
CA GLU A 259 7.26 -38.10 13.76
C GLU A 259 6.09 -39.07 13.55
N LYS A 260 5.53 -39.69 14.61
CA LYS A 260 4.43 -40.67 14.46
C LYS A 260 3.07 -40.08 14.05
N ASN A 261 2.88 -38.75 14.03
CA ASN A 261 1.58 -38.12 13.71
C ASN A 261 1.51 -37.42 12.34
N ARG A 262 2.55 -37.50 11.48
CA ARG A 262 2.57 -36.76 10.20
C ARG A 262 1.91 -37.50 9.01
N ALA A 263 1.67 -38.81 9.12
CA ALA A 263 1.14 -39.62 8.00
C ALA A 263 -0.33 -39.36 7.64
N GLY A 264 -1.10 -38.62 8.46
CA GLY A 264 -2.53 -38.39 8.25
C GLY A 264 -2.93 -36.96 7.84
N ARG A 265 -2.00 -36.02 7.69
CA ARG A 265 -2.37 -34.62 7.36
C ARG A 265 -2.65 -34.48 5.87
N SER A 266 -3.83 -33.94 5.54
CA SER A 266 -4.23 -33.73 4.15
C SER A 266 -3.18 -32.89 3.40
N PRO A 267 -2.96 -33.15 2.10
CA PRO A 267 -2.00 -32.40 1.28
C PRO A 267 -2.28 -30.89 1.30
N PHE A 268 -3.55 -30.51 1.37
CA PHE A 268 -3.98 -29.12 1.51
C PHE A 268 -3.47 -28.50 2.83
N TRP A 269 -3.69 -29.16 3.97
CA TRP A 269 -3.25 -28.64 5.27
C TRP A 269 -1.74 -28.55 5.40
N SER A 270 -1.01 -29.44 4.71
CA SER A 270 0.46 -29.38 4.64
C SER A 270 0.93 -28.17 3.83
N LEU A 271 0.31 -27.88 2.69
CA LEU A 271 0.59 -26.68 1.89
C LEU A 271 0.22 -25.39 2.65
N PHE A 272 -0.96 -25.37 3.27
CA PHE A 272 -1.39 -24.26 4.11
C PHE A 272 -0.41 -24.02 5.27
N ALA A 273 0.04 -25.05 5.96
CA ALA A 273 0.99 -24.91 7.07
C ALA A 273 2.35 -24.38 6.61
N LEU A 274 2.83 -24.85 5.45
CA LEU A 274 4.06 -24.37 4.82
C LEU A 274 3.96 -22.89 4.43
N GLU A 275 2.87 -22.49 3.79
CA GLU A 275 2.64 -21.10 3.40
C GLU A 275 2.42 -20.22 4.63
N ARG A 276 1.63 -20.66 5.62
CA ARG A 276 1.37 -19.91 6.86
C ARG A 276 2.63 -19.70 7.69
N ALA A 277 3.58 -20.64 7.66
CA ALA A 277 4.86 -20.47 8.36
C ALA A 277 5.63 -19.23 7.89
N ARG A 278 5.46 -18.80 6.62
CA ARG A 278 6.07 -17.59 6.07
C ARG A 278 5.46 -16.30 6.63
N TYR A 279 4.22 -16.38 7.14
CA TYR A 279 3.46 -15.26 7.67
C TYR A 279 3.38 -15.25 9.21
N ARG A 280 4.14 -16.13 9.91
CA ARG A 280 4.17 -16.14 11.38
C ARG A 280 5.01 -14.98 11.91
N TRP A 281 4.34 -13.95 12.42
CA TRP A 281 5.00 -12.78 13.02
C TRP A 281 4.89 -12.76 14.54
N TRP A 282 4.06 -13.63 15.12
CA TRP A 282 3.90 -13.75 16.56
C TRP A 282 3.80 -15.23 16.97
N GLY A 283 4.08 -15.53 18.25
CA GLY A 283 4.09 -16.90 18.79
C GLY A 283 5.45 -17.62 18.82
N ALA A 284 5.44 -18.89 19.26
CA ALA A 284 6.62 -19.73 19.48
C ALA A 284 7.29 -20.15 18.16
N GLY A 285 8.08 -19.26 17.58
CA GLY A 285 8.78 -19.43 16.31
C GLY A 285 9.04 -18.11 15.57
N ALA A 286 8.39 -17.02 16.00
CA ALA A 286 8.67 -15.69 15.51
C ALA A 286 9.96 -15.12 16.15
N PRO A 287 10.89 -14.55 15.36
CA PRO A 287 12.01 -13.76 15.87
C PRO A 287 11.61 -12.82 17.02
N PRO A 288 12.42 -12.68 18.09
CA PRO A 288 12.08 -11.80 19.22
C PRO A 288 11.74 -10.38 18.77
N MET A 289 12.45 -9.86 17.77
CA MET A 289 12.23 -8.51 17.25
C MET A 289 10.89 -8.33 16.53
N TYR A 290 10.34 -9.35 15.85
CA TYR A 290 8.93 -9.29 15.39
C TYR A 290 8.00 -9.11 16.59
N ARG A 291 8.17 -9.95 17.62
CA ARG A 291 7.27 -10.01 18.78
C ARG A 291 7.23 -8.67 19.53
N TRP A 292 8.38 -8.01 19.67
CA TRP A 292 8.47 -6.67 20.25
C TRP A 292 7.77 -5.60 19.40
N PHE A 293 8.03 -5.55 18.09
CA PHE A 293 7.36 -4.57 17.22
C PHE A 293 5.86 -4.78 17.14
N PHE A 294 5.42 -6.04 17.04
CA PHE A 294 4.01 -6.39 17.05
C PHE A 294 3.36 -6.01 18.37
N GLY A 295 3.99 -6.36 19.50
CA GLY A 295 3.52 -5.97 20.84
C GLY A 295 3.42 -4.46 21.01
N ALA A 296 4.42 -3.71 20.53
CA ALA A 296 4.39 -2.25 20.52
C ALA A 296 3.26 -1.68 19.65
N ALA A 297 2.99 -2.28 18.49
CA ALA A 297 1.86 -1.89 17.62
C ALA A 297 0.51 -2.11 18.34
N MET A 298 0.33 -3.27 18.97
CA MET A 298 -0.88 -3.59 19.72
C MET A 298 -1.06 -2.68 20.93
N ALA A 299 0.02 -2.40 21.67
CA ALA A 299 -0.01 -1.43 22.76
C ALA A 299 -0.36 -0.02 22.26
N GLY A 300 0.19 0.39 21.11
CA GLY A 300 -0.18 1.64 20.45
C GLY A 300 -1.65 1.70 20.05
N ALA A 301 -2.21 0.61 19.51
CA ALA A 301 -3.65 0.52 19.21
C ALA A 301 -4.51 0.62 20.48
N ALA A 302 -4.10 -0.01 21.59
CA ALA A 302 -4.79 0.13 22.87
C ALA A 302 -4.71 1.55 23.43
N ALA A 303 -3.53 2.19 23.36
CA ALA A 303 -3.38 3.59 23.77
C ALA A 303 -4.24 4.52 22.91
N ALA A 304 -4.29 4.29 21.60
CA ALA A 304 -5.16 5.01 20.68
C ALA A 304 -6.64 4.86 21.07
N GLY A 305 -7.10 3.64 21.37
CA GLY A 305 -8.45 3.40 21.84
C GLY A 305 -8.77 4.15 23.13
N PHE A 306 -7.85 4.12 24.10
CA PHE A 306 -8.01 4.86 25.36
C PHE A 306 -8.20 6.37 25.14
N VAL A 307 -7.39 6.97 24.27
CA VAL A 307 -7.46 8.40 23.93
C VAL A 307 -8.75 8.72 23.16
N MET A 308 -9.07 7.92 22.14
CA MET A 308 -10.25 8.10 21.29
C MET A 308 -11.53 8.09 22.12
N MET A 309 -11.65 7.18 23.09
CA MET A 309 -12.81 7.11 23.97
C MET A 309 -12.97 8.35 24.86
N GLY A 310 -11.89 9.10 25.11
CA GLY A 310 -11.94 10.40 25.78
C GLY A 310 -12.42 11.56 24.89
N MET A 311 -12.54 11.34 23.59
CA MET A 311 -12.93 12.32 22.58
C MET A 311 -14.01 11.69 21.69
N PRO A 312 -15.31 11.75 22.07
CA PRO A 312 -16.39 11.02 21.39
C PRO A 312 -16.47 11.26 19.88
N GLU A 313 -16.18 12.49 19.46
CA GLU A 313 -16.12 12.89 18.04
C GLU A 313 -15.03 12.16 17.25
N SER A 314 -13.99 11.68 17.94
CA SER A 314 -12.83 11.00 17.37
C SER A 314 -12.94 9.47 17.33
N ILE A 315 -13.89 8.86 18.06
CA ILE A 315 -13.99 7.39 18.20
C ILE A 315 -14.19 6.73 16.84
N ARG A 316 -15.13 7.27 16.06
CA ARG A 316 -15.48 6.75 14.74
C ARG A 316 -14.35 6.96 13.71
N PRO A 317 -13.84 8.19 13.49
CA PRO A 317 -12.74 8.42 12.56
C PRO A 317 -11.46 7.68 12.97
N GLY A 318 -11.14 7.69 14.25
CA GLY A 318 -10.00 6.97 14.80
C GLY A 318 -10.06 5.45 14.61
N SER A 319 -11.24 4.83 14.78
CA SER A 319 -11.43 3.39 14.51
C SER A 319 -11.32 3.08 13.01
N LEU A 320 -11.80 3.98 12.16
CA LEU A 320 -11.75 3.87 10.71
C LEU A 320 -10.31 3.94 10.22
N VAL A 321 -9.51 4.84 10.77
CA VAL A 321 -8.06 4.94 10.54
C VAL A 321 -7.34 3.64 10.85
N VAL A 322 -7.60 3.04 12.02
CA VAL A 322 -6.94 1.79 12.44
C VAL A 322 -7.36 0.63 11.54
N GLY A 323 -8.65 0.52 11.23
CA GLY A 323 -9.18 -0.49 10.30
C GLY A 323 -8.62 -0.32 8.87
N SER A 324 -8.54 0.92 8.39
CA SER A 324 -8.00 1.28 7.08
C SER A 324 -6.52 0.98 6.97
N GLY A 325 -5.73 1.29 7.99
CA GLY A 325 -4.32 0.94 8.03
C GLY A 325 -4.10 -0.59 8.02
N GLY A 326 -4.95 -1.35 8.71
CA GLY A 326 -4.95 -2.81 8.65
C GLY A 326 -5.30 -3.36 7.26
N TYR A 327 -6.35 -2.82 6.63
CA TYR A 327 -6.76 -3.20 5.27
C TYR A 327 -5.71 -2.85 4.22
N ILE A 328 -5.17 -1.64 4.26
CA ILE A 328 -4.21 -1.14 3.30
C ILE A 328 -2.89 -1.91 3.42
N TYR A 329 -2.48 -2.24 4.64
CA TYR A 329 -1.39 -3.17 4.86
C TYR A 329 -1.66 -4.54 4.24
N ALA A 330 -2.85 -5.08 4.49
CA ALA A 330 -3.24 -6.36 3.93
C ALA A 330 -3.18 -6.35 2.41
N MET A 331 -3.71 -5.29 1.76
CA MET A 331 -3.64 -5.08 0.32
C MET A 331 -2.20 -4.93 -0.20
N TYR A 332 -1.33 -4.23 0.54
CA TYR A 332 0.10 -4.17 0.22
C TYR A 332 0.77 -5.55 0.26
N ARG A 333 0.34 -6.46 1.17
CA ARG A 333 0.79 -7.87 1.17
C ARG A 333 0.20 -8.72 0.03
N MET A 334 -0.74 -8.18 -0.75
CA MET A 334 -1.26 -8.78 -1.99
C MET A 334 -0.52 -8.29 -3.22
N ALA A 335 0.16 -7.14 -3.12
CA ALA A 335 0.95 -6.60 -4.21
C ALA A 335 2.09 -7.58 -4.54
N GLY A 336 1.93 -8.32 -5.64
CA GLY A 336 2.85 -9.38 -6.02
C GLY A 336 2.58 -10.74 -5.37
N PHE A 337 1.47 -10.96 -4.66
CA PHE A 337 1.16 -12.27 -4.04
C PHE A 337 1.23 -13.45 -5.01
N LEU A 338 0.80 -13.27 -6.25
CA LEU A 338 0.84 -14.29 -7.30
C LEU A 338 2.21 -14.39 -7.97
N ASP A 339 2.95 -13.29 -8.03
CA ASP A 339 4.22 -13.19 -8.76
C ASP A 339 5.43 -13.43 -7.84
N GLU A 340 5.26 -13.34 -6.52
CA GLU A 340 6.27 -13.51 -5.47
C GLU A 340 7.06 -14.83 -5.63
N PRO A 341 6.44 -15.99 -5.95
CA PRO A 341 7.18 -17.24 -6.15
C PRO A 341 8.16 -17.14 -7.32
N PHE A 342 7.73 -16.53 -8.42
CA PHE A 342 8.54 -16.35 -9.62
C PHE A 342 9.63 -15.29 -9.38
N ARG A 343 9.29 -14.22 -8.64
CA ARG A 343 10.26 -13.20 -8.20
C ARG A 343 11.37 -13.77 -7.32
N GLN A 344 11.06 -14.78 -6.52
CA GLN A 344 12.00 -15.44 -5.61
C GLN A 344 12.64 -16.70 -6.23
N GLY A 345 12.40 -16.98 -7.52
CA GLY A 345 13.03 -18.08 -8.25
C GLY A 345 12.54 -19.48 -7.89
N TRP A 346 11.43 -19.62 -7.16
CA TRP A 346 10.84 -20.92 -6.80
C TRP A 346 9.43 -21.13 -7.36
N GLY A 347 8.96 -20.23 -8.24
CA GLY A 347 7.64 -20.31 -8.88
C GLY A 347 7.45 -21.58 -9.71
N SER A 348 8.49 -21.98 -10.44
CA SER A 348 8.55 -23.25 -11.16
C SER A 348 8.40 -24.47 -10.23
N TRP A 349 9.09 -24.49 -9.08
CA TRP A 349 8.94 -25.53 -8.06
C TRP A 349 7.52 -25.55 -7.46
N TRP A 350 6.95 -24.38 -7.17
CA TRP A 350 5.60 -24.28 -6.61
C TRP A 350 4.52 -24.81 -7.56
N LEU A 351 4.66 -24.52 -8.86
CA LEU A 351 3.78 -25.09 -9.88
C LEU A 351 4.09 -26.55 -10.21
N ALA A 352 5.28 -27.07 -9.87
CA ALA A 352 5.61 -28.49 -10.06
C ALA A 352 4.91 -29.40 -9.03
N ILE A 353 4.28 -28.86 -7.98
CA ILE A 353 3.53 -29.63 -7.00
C ILE A 353 2.39 -30.39 -7.72
N PRO A 354 2.32 -31.74 -7.63
CA PRO A 354 1.37 -32.57 -8.38
C PRO A 354 -0.01 -32.53 -7.74
N ARG A 355 -0.61 -31.33 -7.68
CA ARG A 355 -1.94 -31.08 -7.11
C ARG A 355 -2.74 -30.16 -8.03
N PRO A 356 -4.09 -30.25 -7.98
CA PRO A 356 -4.94 -29.33 -8.73
C PRO A 356 -4.60 -27.88 -8.40
N ARG A 357 -4.58 -27.02 -9.40
CA ARG A 357 -4.15 -25.62 -9.25
C ARG A 357 -5.00 -24.83 -8.26
N TRP A 358 -6.28 -25.16 -8.15
CA TRP A 358 -7.17 -24.58 -7.16
C TRP A 358 -6.77 -24.95 -5.73
N VAL A 359 -6.21 -26.15 -5.47
CA VAL A 359 -5.72 -26.56 -4.13
C VAL A 359 -4.48 -25.77 -3.75
N ILE A 360 -3.56 -25.61 -4.71
CA ILE A 360 -2.31 -24.85 -4.53
C ILE A 360 -2.65 -23.38 -4.24
N LEU A 361 -3.53 -22.80 -5.05
CA LEU A 361 -3.99 -21.41 -4.88
C LEU A 361 -4.76 -21.23 -3.57
N ALA A 362 -5.68 -22.14 -3.23
CA ALA A 362 -6.47 -22.09 -2.01
C ALA A 362 -5.60 -22.21 -0.74
N GLY A 363 -4.61 -23.10 -0.73
CA GLY A 363 -3.73 -23.26 0.42
C GLY A 363 -2.92 -22.00 0.71
N ARG A 364 -2.40 -21.36 -0.35
CA ARG A 364 -1.68 -20.08 -0.27
C ARG A 364 -2.62 -18.92 0.10
N TRP A 365 -3.79 -18.87 -0.51
CA TRP A 365 -4.82 -17.86 -0.26
C TRP A 365 -5.25 -17.90 1.21
N LEU A 366 -5.60 -19.08 1.72
CA LEU A 366 -6.07 -19.26 3.09
C LEU A 366 -4.96 -18.93 4.10
N ALA A 367 -3.71 -19.28 3.81
CA ALA A 367 -2.57 -18.96 4.68
C ALA A 367 -2.39 -17.45 4.86
N LEU A 368 -2.46 -16.68 3.78
CA LEU A 368 -2.37 -15.23 3.85
C LEU A 368 -3.62 -14.62 4.49
N TRP A 369 -4.81 -15.08 4.07
CA TRP A 369 -6.09 -14.58 4.58
C TRP A 369 -6.16 -14.73 6.10
N THR A 370 -5.89 -15.93 6.62
CA THR A 370 -5.92 -16.19 8.07
C THR A 370 -4.92 -15.33 8.82
N SER A 371 -3.70 -15.17 8.30
CA SER A 371 -2.67 -14.36 8.96
C SER A 371 -3.06 -12.88 9.02
N VAL A 372 -3.61 -12.33 7.94
CA VAL A 372 -4.09 -10.95 7.88
C VAL A 372 -5.28 -10.71 8.81
N VAL A 373 -6.30 -11.57 8.73
CA VAL A 373 -7.51 -11.45 9.53
C VAL A 373 -7.18 -11.55 11.01
N GLU A 374 -6.24 -12.41 11.38
CA GLU A 374 -5.70 -12.53 12.74
C GLU A 374 -5.08 -11.20 13.20
N ILE A 375 -4.30 -10.50 12.36
CA ILE A 375 -3.71 -9.19 12.70
C ILE A 375 -4.77 -8.10 12.83
N ILE A 376 -5.72 -8.03 11.89
CA ILE A 376 -6.82 -7.05 11.93
C ILE A 376 -7.64 -7.27 13.21
N SER A 377 -7.94 -8.53 13.53
CA SER A 377 -8.67 -8.90 14.74
C SER A 377 -7.90 -8.48 15.99
N LEU A 378 -6.61 -8.79 16.07
CA LEU A 378 -5.77 -8.41 17.21
C LEU A 378 -5.65 -6.89 17.37
N ALA A 379 -5.53 -6.14 16.27
CA ALA A 379 -5.47 -4.68 16.30
C ALA A 379 -6.78 -4.07 16.84
N LEU A 380 -7.93 -4.55 16.36
CA LEU A 380 -9.25 -4.07 16.80
C LEU A 380 -9.62 -4.53 18.21
N ILE A 381 -9.22 -5.74 18.62
CA ILE A 381 -9.33 -6.18 20.01
C ILE A 381 -8.47 -5.29 20.91
N SER A 382 -7.24 -4.99 20.50
CA SER A 382 -6.35 -4.10 21.26
C SER A 382 -6.95 -2.69 21.40
N LEU A 383 -7.53 -2.16 20.31
CA LEU A 383 -8.29 -0.91 20.33
C LEU A 383 -9.46 -0.99 21.33
N GLY A 384 -10.24 -2.07 21.30
CA GLY A 384 -11.33 -2.34 22.23
C GLY A 384 -10.90 -2.46 23.70
N ILE A 385 -9.72 -3.03 23.97
CA ILE A 385 -9.11 -3.03 25.31
C ILE A 385 -8.88 -1.59 25.78
N GLY A 386 -8.38 -0.71 24.89
CA GLY A 386 -8.25 0.73 25.16
C GLY A 386 -9.57 1.40 25.51
N PHE A 387 -10.62 1.14 24.72
CA PHE A 387 -11.98 1.64 25.01
C PHE A 387 -12.47 1.19 26.38
N THR A 388 -12.32 -0.09 26.71
CA THR A 388 -12.71 -0.65 28.01
C THR A 388 -11.92 0.00 29.15
N ALA A 389 -10.61 0.15 29.01
CA ALA A 389 -9.78 0.79 30.03
C ALA A 389 -10.23 2.23 30.31
N ARG A 390 -10.53 3.01 29.27
CA ARG A 390 -11.05 4.39 29.44
C ARG A 390 -12.47 4.40 30.02
N GLY A 391 -13.33 3.49 29.56
CA GLY A 391 -14.68 3.31 30.07
C GLY A 391 -14.72 3.07 31.57
N LEU A 392 -13.79 2.25 32.09
CA LEU A 392 -13.66 1.97 33.52
C LEU A 392 -13.17 3.17 34.35
N VAL A 393 -12.40 4.08 33.75
CA VAL A 393 -11.81 5.25 34.45
C VAL A 393 -12.78 6.44 34.50
N GLY A 394 -13.81 6.49 33.65
CA GLY A 394 -14.80 7.58 33.70
C GLY A 394 -15.79 7.63 32.53
N GLY A 395 -16.03 6.51 31.84
CA GLY A 395 -17.03 6.44 30.76
C GLY A 395 -18.36 5.86 31.23
N SER A 396 -19.42 6.04 30.43
CA SER A 396 -20.72 5.41 30.68
C SER A 396 -20.78 4.02 30.03
N ALA A 397 -21.57 3.10 30.58
CA ALA A 397 -21.79 1.77 29.98
C ALA A 397 -22.34 1.86 28.54
N ALA A 398 -23.21 2.84 28.27
CA ALA A 398 -23.73 3.12 26.93
C ALA A 398 -22.61 3.49 25.94
N SER A 399 -21.72 4.40 26.33
CA SER A 399 -20.58 4.79 25.50
C SER A 399 -19.62 3.63 25.20
N LEU A 400 -19.43 2.73 26.16
CA LEU A 400 -18.59 1.54 25.98
C LEU A 400 -19.22 0.54 24.99
N VAL A 401 -20.53 0.32 25.09
CA VAL A 401 -21.27 -0.53 24.15
C VAL A 401 -21.19 0.04 22.74
N ASP A 402 -21.37 1.35 22.59
CA ASP A 402 -21.26 2.03 21.29
C ASP A 402 -19.84 1.91 20.70
N ALA A 403 -18.80 2.08 21.51
CA ALA A 403 -17.41 1.94 21.06
C ALA A 403 -17.09 0.51 20.58
N TRP A 404 -17.57 -0.51 21.29
CA TRP A 404 -17.43 -1.91 20.87
C TRP A 404 -18.23 -2.25 19.63
N LYS A 405 -19.42 -1.68 19.49
CA LYS A 405 -20.23 -1.80 18.27
C LYS A 405 -19.48 -1.22 17.06
N ILE A 406 -18.89 -0.03 17.19
CA ILE A 406 -18.06 0.58 16.15
C ILE A 406 -16.88 -0.32 15.79
N ALA A 407 -16.16 -0.86 16.77
CA ALA A 407 -15.04 -1.77 16.52
C ALA A 407 -15.49 -3.05 15.78
N GLY A 408 -16.64 -3.61 16.16
CA GLY A 408 -17.25 -4.77 15.50
C GLY A 408 -17.68 -4.49 14.05
N ASP A 409 -18.35 -3.36 13.82
CA ASP A 409 -18.74 -2.90 12.48
C ASP A 409 -17.50 -2.72 11.60
N MET A 410 -16.43 -2.10 12.13
CA MET A 410 -15.18 -1.92 11.41
C MET A 410 -14.49 -3.26 11.08
N TRP A 411 -14.44 -4.20 12.04
CA TRP A 411 -13.88 -5.52 11.79
C TRP A 411 -14.60 -6.22 10.62
N LEU A 412 -15.93 -6.14 10.60
CA LEU A 412 -16.76 -6.81 9.63
C LEU A 412 -16.61 -6.18 8.23
N ILE A 413 -16.58 -4.85 8.13
CA ILE A 413 -16.37 -4.12 6.88
C ILE A 413 -14.97 -4.41 6.31
N VAL A 414 -13.93 -4.22 7.12
CA VAL A 414 -12.52 -4.37 6.71
C VAL A 414 -12.26 -5.82 6.29
N THR A 415 -12.75 -6.80 7.05
CA THR A 415 -12.57 -8.23 6.73
C THR A 415 -13.33 -8.63 5.47
N LEU A 416 -14.57 -8.15 5.28
CA LEU A 416 -15.34 -8.43 4.08
C LEU A 416 -14.68 -7.81 2.84
N LEU A 417 -14.31 -6.53 2.91
CA LEU A 417 -13.61 -5.83 1.82
C LEU A 417 -12.30 -6.52 1.47
N PHE A 418 -11.51 -6.87 2.49
CA PHE A 418 -10.27 -7.60 2.30
C PHE A 418 -10.52 -8.93 1.57
N THR A 419 -11.54 -9.68 2.00
CA THR A 419 -11.90 -10.98 1.40
C THR A 419 -12.32 -10.84 -0.06
N VAL A 420 -13.22 -9.90 -0.36
CA VAL A 420 -13.69 -9.65 -1.73
C VAL A 420 -12.53 -9.22 -2.62
N ASN A 421 -11.74 -8.24 -2.20
CA ASN A 421 -10.62 -7.75 -3.00
C ASN A 421 -9.52 -8.80 -3.17
N PHE A 422 -9.23 -9.61 -2.16
CA PHE A 422 -8.30 -10.73 -2.30
C PHE A 422 -8.79 -11.75 -3.33
N LEU A 423 -10.07 -12.09 -3.31
CA LEU A 423 -10.66 -13.02 -4.27
C LEU A 423 -10.67 -12.46 -5.69
N LEU A 424 -11.03 -11.18 -5.88
CA LEU A 424 -11.00 -10.51 -7.18
C LEU A 424 -9.60 -10.50 -7.79
N LEU A 425 -8.57 -10.20 -6.99
CA LEU A 425 -7.17 -10.19 -7.44
C LEU A 425 -6.70 -11.55 -7.98
N GLN A 426 -7.39 -12.65 -7.68
CA GLN A 426 -6.98 -13.97 -8.20
C GLN A 426 -7.17 -14.10 -9.71
N ILE A 427 -7.93 -13.23 -10.38
CA ILE A 427 -8.08 -13.26 -11.85
C ILE A 427 -6.81 -12.85 -12.60
N THR A 428 -5.85 -12.22 -11.91
CA THR A 428 -4.61 -11.68 -12.47
C THR A 428 -3.88 -12.62 -13.45
N PRO A 429 -3.68 -13.93 -13.17
CA PRO A 429 -3.00 -14.85 -14.10
C PRO A 429 -3.74 -15.02 -15.44
N ALA A 430 -5.06 -14.85 -15.46
CA ALA A 430 -5.86 -14.92 -16.68
C ALA A 430 -5.76 -13.63 -17.50
N LEU A 431 -5.62 -12.47 -16.84
CA LEU A 431 -5.49 -11.17 -17.49
C LEU A 431 -4.13 -10.97 -18.16
N PHE A 432 -3.11 -11.73 -17.75
CA PHE A 432 -1.80 -11.76 -18.42
C PHE A 432 -1.78 -12.55 -19.74
N ARG A 433 -2.89 -13.18 -20.14
CA ARG A 433 -2.97 -13.92 -21.42
C ARG A 433 -2.74 -13.02 -22.65
N HIS A 434 -3.16 -11.75 -22.57
CA HIS A 434 -3.09 -10.82 -23.70
C HIS A 434 -2.80 -9.41 -23.19
N TRP A 435 -1.96 -8.64 -23.89
CA TRP A 435 -1.62 -7.26 -23.50
C TRP A 435 -2.87 -6.38 -23.36
N ALA A 436 -3.88 -6.60 -24.21
CA ALA A 436 -5.18 -5.92 -24.14
C ALA A 436 -5.94 -6.23 -22.85
N LEU A 437 -5.84 -7.46 -22.32
CA LEU A 437 -6.47 -7.86 -21.07
C LEU A 437 -5.74 -7.32 -19.84
N SER A 438 -4.43 -7.02 -19.97
CA SER A 438 -3.66 -6.36 -18.92
C SER A 438 -4.15 -4.94 -18.64
N TRP A 439 -4.84 -4.28 -19.58
CA TRP A 439 -5.51 -3.00 -19.30
C TRP A 439 -6.63 -3.12 -18.27
N PHE A 440 -7.27 -4.29 -18.12
CA PHE A 440 -8.26 -4.53 -17.06
C PHE A 440 -7.64 -4.67 -15.67
N LEU A 441 -6.31 -4.85 -15.57
CA LEU A 441 -5.62 -4.80 -14.27
C LEU A 441 -5.64 -3.40 -13.69
N ILE A 442 -5.60 -2.35 -14.52
CA ILE A 442 -5.61 -0.96 -14.05
C ILE A 442 -6.90 -0.65 -13.26
N PRO A 443 -8.12 -0.80 -13.81
CA PRO A 443 -9.34 -0.56 -13.05
C PRO A 443 -9.48 -1.53 -11.88
N LEU A 444 -9.04 -2.79 -12.00
CA LEU A 444 -9.04 -3.74 -10.89
C LEU A 444 -8.16 -3.25 -9.72
N TYR A 445 -6.94 -2.80 -9.99
CA TYR A 445 -6.06 -2.24 -8.98
C TYR A 445 -6.58 -0.91 -8.44
N VAL A 446 -7.17 -0.06 -9.27
CA VAL A 446 -7.82 1.18 -8.83
C VAL A 446 -8.99 0.87 -7.90
N ILE A 447 -9.81 -0.14 -8.17
CA ILE A 447 -10.90 -0.56 -7.28
C ILE A 447 -10.34 -1.14 -5.96
N VAL A 448 -9.31 -1.98 -6.05
CA VAL A 448 -8.72 -2.65 -4.88
C VAL A 448 -7.97 -1.68 -3.96
N TYR A 449 -7.21 -0.73 -4.52
CA TYR A 449 -6.37 0.22 -3.77
C TYR A 449 -7.04 1.58 -3.55
N GLY A 450 -7.75 2.12 -4.54
CA GLY A 450 -8.43 3.42 -4.47
C GLY A 450 -9.91 3.32 -4.08
N GLY A 451 -10.59 2.25 -4.49
CA GLY A 451 -12.01 2.03 -4.18
C GLY A 451 -12.29 1.78 -2.69
N PHE A 452 -11.27 1.46 -1.89
CA PHE A 452 -11.43 1.27 -0.44
C PHE A 452 -12.02 2.50 0.25
N GLY A 453 -11.47 3.70 0.02
CA GLY A 453 -11.99 4.93 0.64
C GLY A 453 -13.43 5.24 0.19
N TRP A 454 -13.75 4.98 -1.08
CA TRP A 454 -15.10 5.19 -1.62
C TRP A 454 -16.11 4.18 -1.08
N ILE A 455 -15.79 2.89 -1.04
CA ILE A 455 -16.69 1.84 -0.51
C ILE A 455 -16.87 2.02 1.00
N LEU A 456 -15.80 2.38 1.72
CA LEU A 456 -15.86 2.69 3.13
C LEU A 456 -16.76 3.92 3.38
N ARG A 457 -16.68 4.96 2.55
CA ARG A 457 -17.60 6.10 2.59
C ARG A 457 -19.04 5.71 2.29
N TRP A 458 -19.25 4.90 1.26
CA TRP A 458 -20.56 4.40 0.90
C TRP A 458 -21.19 3.52 1.99
N ILE A 459 -20.39 2.77 2.75
CA ILE A 459 -20.90 1.90 3.83
C ILE A 459 -21.02 2.64 5.16
N VAL A 460 -19.99 3.41 5.54
CA VAL A 460 -19.87 4.04 6.86
C VAL A 460 -20.46 5.44 6.92
N PHE A 461 -20.16 6.32 5.95
CA PHE A 461 -20.54 7.73 6.03
C PHE A 461 -21.92 8.00 5.43
N ASP A 462 -22.23 7.43 4.27
CA ASP A 462 -23.52 7.64 3.58
C ASP A 462 -24.60 6.63 3.99
N GLY A 463 -24.27 5.67 4.87
CA GLY A 463 -25.06 4.48 5.19
C GLY A 463 -25.56 4.37 6.64
N GLN A 464 -25.38 5.41 7.46
CA GLN A 464 -25.85 5.41 8.85
C GLN A 464 -27.37 5.21 8.94
N GLY A 465 -27.79 4.11 9.58
CA GLY A 465 -29.20 3.72 9.70
C GLY A 465 -29.44 2.25 9.33
N PRO A 466 -30.69 1.84 9.05
CA PRO A 466 -31.02 0.44 8.72
C PRO A 466 -30.34 -0.04 7.42
N GLY A 467 -29.95 0.89 6.54
CA GLY A 467 -29.29 0.58 5.27
C GLY A 467 -27.89 -0.02 5.39
N PHE A 468 -27.24 0.03 6.56
CA PHE A 468 -25.91 -0.54 6.76
C PHE A 468 -25.86 -2.03 6.44
N GLY A 469 -26.76 -2.82 7.05
CA GLY A 469 -26.86 -4.26 6.83
C GLY A 469 -27.20 -4.60 5.38
N TYR A 470 -28.05 -3.79 4.73
CA TYR A 470 -28.41 -3.96 3.32
C TYR A 470 -27.20 -3.74 2.40
N ARG A 471 -26.45 -2.65 2.57
CA ARG A 471 -25.26 -2.34 1.74
C ARG A 471 -24.15 -3.37 1.93
N LEU A 472 -23.98 -3.83 3.16
CA LEU A 472 -23.01 -4.87 3.49
C LEU A 472 -23.44 -6.23 2.91
N GLY A 473 -24.74 -6.53 2.98
CA GLY A 473 -25.36 -7.67 2.30
C GLY A 473 -25.22 -7.63 0.79
N LEU A 474 -25.34 -6.46 0.15
CA LEU A 474 -25.07 -6.29 -1.28
C LEU A 474 -23.61 -6.54 -1.62
N LEU A 475 -22.68 -5.97 -0.84
CA LEU A 475 -21.25 -6.17 -1.03
C LEU A 475 -20.88 -7.66 -0.91
N ALA A 476 -21.42 -8.36 0.08
CA ALA A 476 -21.20 -9.80 0.23
C ALA A 476 -21.89 -10.60 -0.89
N GLY A 477 -23.16 -10.30 -1.18
CA GLY A 477 -24.00 -11.01 -2.13
C GLY A 477 -23.54 -10.91 -3.57
N ILE A 478 -22.91 -9.80 -3.97
CA ILE A 478 -22.33 -9.62 -5.31
C ILE A 478 -20.83 -9.93 -5.29
N GLY A 479 -20.11 -9.39 -4.31
CA GLY A 479 -18.66 -9.45 -4.25
C GLY A 479 -18.11 -10.84 -4.01
N ILE A 480 -18.73 -11.65 -3.15
CA ILE A 480 -18.25 -13.02 -2.87
C ILE A 480 -18.44 -13.93 -4.09
N PRO A 481 -19.61 -14.02 -4.74
CA PRO A 481 -19.76 -14.84 -5.95
C PRO A 481 -18.83 -14.40 -7.09
N LEU A 482 -18.70 -13.09 -7.31
CA LEU A 482 -17.78 -12.56 -8.31
C LEU A 482 -16.32 -12.90 -7.97
N GLY A 483 -15.93 -12.74 -6.70
CA GLY A 483 -14.61 -13.12 -6.21
C GLY A 483 -14.32 -14.61 -6.38
N LEU A 484 -15.28 -15.49 -6.10
CA LEU A 484 -15.16 -16.93 -6.30
C LEU A 484 -15.00 -17.29 -7.78
N LEU A 485 -15.72 -16.59 -8.67
CA LEU A 485 -15.53 -16.73 -10.12
C LEU A 485 -14.11 -16.31 -10.52
N CYS A 486 -13.62 -15.16 -10.05
CA CYS A 486 -12.25 -14.70 -10.27
C CYS A 486 -11.22 -15.70 -9.75
N PHE A 487 -11.44 -16.27 -8.56
CA PHE A 487 -10.61 -17.34 -7.99
C PHE A 487 -10.56 -18.57 -8.89
N TRP A 488 -11.72 -19.02 -9.36
CA TRP A 488 -11.82 -20.19 -10.24
C TRP A 488 -11.10 -19.96 -11.58
N ILE A 489 -11.32 -18.81 -12.23
CA ILE A 489 -10.64 -18.40 -13.47
C ILE A 489 -9.12 -18.32 -13.25
N GLY A 490 -8.70 -17.69 -12.15
CA GLY A 490 -7.31 -17.56 -11.73
C GLY A 490 -6.61 -18.90 -11.57
N SER A 491 -7.26 -19.84 -10.86
CA SER A 491 -6.73 -21.18 -10.62
C SER A 491 -6.50 -21.97 -11.92
N ARG A 492 -7.40 -21.84 -12.91
CA ARG A 492 -7.24 -22.49 -14.23
C ARG A 492 -6.09 -21.88 -15.04
N SER A 493 -5.80 -20.61 -14.81
CA SER A 493 -4.77 -19.85 -15.54
C SER A 493 -3.42 -19.82 -14.82
N LEU A 494 -3.28 -20.48 -13.68
CA LEU A 494 -2.09 -20.39 -12.81
C LEU A 494 -0.79 -20.79 -13.51
N ASN A 495 -0.85 -21.77 -14.44
CA ASN A 495 0.32 -22.21 -15.21
C ASN A 495 0.89 -21.11 -16.12
N ARG A 496 0.09 -20.12 -16.50
CA ARG A 496 0.54 -19.00 -17.36
C ARG A 496 1.48 -18.04 -16.64
N LEU A 497 1.58 -18.14 -15.31
CA LEU A 497 2.58 -17.38 -14.57
C LEU A 497 4.00 -17.83 -14.94
N ILE A 498 4.19 -19.04 -15.50
CA ILE A 498 5.49 -19.49 -16.06
C ILE A 498 5.89 -18.64 -17.27
N ASP A 499 4.94 -18.21 -18.10
CA ASP A 499 5.22 -17.35 -19.25
C ASP A 499 5.82 -16.00 -18.79
N MET A 500 5.50 -15.56 -17.57
CA MET A 500 6.12 -14.39 -16.96
C MET A 500 7.59 -14.63 -16.63
N GLU A 501 7.97 -15.83 -16.20
CA GLU A 501 9.36 -16.21 -15.92
C GLU A 501 10.24 -16.07 -17.17
N ASP A 502 9.73 -16.49 -18.34
CA ASP A 502 10.42 -16.30 -19.62
C ASP A 502 10.51 -14.84 -20.04
N VAL A 503 9.48 -14.03 -19.82
CA VAL A 503 9.54 -12.57 -20.06
C VAL A 503 10.56 -11.90 -19.15
N TRP A 504 10.58 -12.23 -17.85
CA TRP A 504 11.54 -11.67 -16.90
C TRP A 504 12.97 -12.11 -17.19
N ASN A 505 13.17 -13.38 -17.55
CA ASN A 505 14.47 -13.91 -17.97
C ASN A 505 14.93 -13.33 -19.31
N THR A 506 14.02 -13.02 -20.23
CA THR A 506 14.33 -12.40 -21.52
C THR A 506 14.65 -10.91 -21.34
N VAL A 507 13.90 -10.19 -20.51
CA VAL A 507 14.21 -8.81 -20.11
C VAL A 507 15.55 -8.74 -19.37
N GLY A 508 15.85 -9.71 -18.51
CA GLY A 508 17.15 -9.86 -17.86
C GLY A 508 18.30 -10.09 -18.84
N ARG A 509 18.12 -10.99 -19.81
CA ARG A 509 19.11 -11.30 -20.86
C ARG A 509 19.30 -10.17 -21.87
N LEU A 510 18.26 -9.40 -22.18
CA LEU A 510 18.36 -8.22 -23.05
C LEU A 510 19.05 -7.07 -22.32
N ARG A 511 18.85 -6.93 -21.01
CA ARG A 511 19.55 -5.95 -20.16
C ARG A 511 21.01 -6.29 -19.86
N SER A 512 21.44 -7.54 -19.99
CA SER A 512 22.86 -7.92 -19.84
C SER A 512 23.66 -7.78 -21.13
N LYS A 513 22.99 -7.55 -22.26
CA LYS A 513 23.58 -7.33 -23.59
C LYS A 513 23.65 -5.85 -24.00
N ILE A 514 23.00 -4.97 -23.24
CA ILE A 514 23.09 -3.50 -23.33
C ILE A 514 23.91 -3.03 -22.14
#